data_AF-A0A848IK96-F1
#
_entry.id   AF-A0A848IK96-F1
#
_cell.length_a   1.000
_cell.length_b   1.000
_cell.length_c   1.000
_cell.angle_alpha   90.00
_cell.angle_beta   90.00
_cell.angle_gamma   90.00
#
_symmetry.space_group_name_H-M   'P 1'
#
loop_
_entity.id
_entity.type
_entity.pdbx_description
1 polymer ?
#
loop_
_entity_poly.entity_id
_entity_poly.type
_entity_poly.pdbx_seq_one_letter_code
_entity_poly.pdbx_strand_id
1 'polypeptide(L)'
;MSRESEWVKFVLHEEFPSDVEFLEGSAPNHVVIEWQVVGPDDAPRRNAPFVIVIDTEAIDRYESSNQPEQTRIASRIRDIVQHRGVHYEPSGPLDAVEPFVVEIDEGDL
;
A
#
# COMPACT_ATOMS: atom_id res chain seq x y z
N MET A 1 3.43 -0.04 14.98
CA MET A 1 3.66 -0.26 13.55
C MET A 1 4.43 -1.55 13.44
N SER A 2 3.86 -2.50 12.71
CA SER A 2 4.49 -3.79 12.44
C SER A 2 5.62 -3.62 11.44
N ARG A 3 6.48 -4.63 11.33
CA ARG A 3 7.57 -4.67 10.34
C ARG A 3 7.02 -4.44 8.93
N GLU A 4 5.89 -5.07 8.61
CA GLU A 4 5.22 -5.00 7.32
C GLU A 4 4.75 -3.58 7.02
N SER A 5 4.05 -2.93 7.96
CA SER A 5 3.60 -1.54 7.77
C SER A 5 4.77 -0.56 7.63
N GLU A 6 5.84 -0.72 8.43
CA GLU A 6 7.02 0.12 8.34
C GLU A 6 7.75 -0.05 7.00
N TRP A 7 7.87 -1.29 6.54
CA TRP A 7 8.52 -1.59 5.28
C TRP A 7 7.72 -1.10 4.07
N VAL A 8 6.41 -1.35 4.06
CA VAL A 8 5.51 -0.84 3.01
C VAL A 8 5.57 0.68 2.95
N LYS A 9 5.53 1.36 4.11
CA LYS A 9 5.74 2.81 4.20
C LYS A 9 7.07 3.24 3.60
N PHE A 10 8.17 2.58 3.98
CA PHE A 10 9.49 2.91 3.45
C PHE A 10 9.53 2.84 1.92
N VAL A 11 9.00 1.77 1.33
CA VAL A 11 9.04 1.55 -0.12
C VAL A 11 8.10 2.51 -0.88
N LEU A 12 6.89 2.76 -0.35
CA LEU A 12 5.78 3.36 -1.09
C LEU A 12 5.38 4.77 -0.66
N HIS A 13 5.97 5.37 0.39
CA HIS A 13 5.51 6.68 0.87
C HIS A 13 5.47 7.77 -0.21
N GLU A 14 6.34 7.72 -1.23
CA GLU A 14 6.36 8.69 -2.34
C GLU A 14 5.26 8.45 -3.39
N GLU A 15 4.61 7.27 -3.37
CA GLU A 15 3.55 6.89 -4.31
C GLU A 15 2.16 7.42 -3.91
N PHE A 16 2.05 7.97 -2.69
CA PHE A 16 0.81 8.45 -2.12
C PHE A 16 0.89 9.94 -1.73
N PRO A 17 -0.25 10.60 -1.47
CA PRO A 17 -0.26 11.97 -0.99
C PRO A 17 0.55 12.17 0.30
N SER A 18 1.00 13.39 0.55
CA SER A 18 1.90 13.71 1.67
C SER A 18 1.34 13.43 3.07
N ASP A 19 0.01 13.35 3.20
CA ASP A 19 -0.73 13.08 4.43
C ASP A 19 -1.11 11.59 4.58
N VAL A 20 -0.51 10.71 3.77
CA VAL A 20 -0.74 9.27 3.84
C VAL A 20 -0.30 8.68 5.19
N GLU A 21 -1.13 7.80 5.70
CA GLU A 21 -0.93 6.98 6.88
C GLU A 21 -0.93 5.50 6.46
N PHE A 22 0.01 4.74 7.01
CA PHE A 22 0.16 3.30 6.81
C PHE A 22 -0.17 2.62 8.13
N LEU A 23 -1.32 1.96 8.18
CA LEU A 23 -1.88 1.37 9.40
C LEU A 23 -1.84 -0.16 9.35
N GLU A 24 -1.74 -0.77 10.52
CA GLU A 24 -1.83 -2.22 10.66
C GLU A 24 -3.26 -2.67 10.36
N GLY A 25 -3.41 -3.67 9.48
CA GLY A 25 -4.69 -4.29 9.17
C GLY A 25 -5.09 -5.37 10.17
N SER A 26 -6.17 -6.09 9.84
CA SER A 26 -6.66 -7.20 10.67
C SER A 26 -5.76 -8.44 10.67
N ALA A 27 -4.94 -8.60 9.63
CA ALA A 27 -3.94 -9.65 9.51
C ALA A 27 -2.52 -9.05 9.50
N PRO A 28 -1.49 -9.80 9.96
CA PRO A 28 -0.13 -9.27 10.09
C PRO A 28 0.47 -8.73 8.78
N ASN A 29 0.08 -9.29 7.65
CA ASN A 29 0.53 -8.91 6.32
C ASN A 29 -0.37 -7.86 5.62
N HIS A 30 -1.41 -7.38 6.30
CA HIS A 30 -2.32 -6.37 5.76
C HIS A 30 -1.87 -4.98 6.22
N VAL A 31 -1.66 -4.09 5.27
CA VAL A 31 -1.38 -2.68 5.52
C VAL A 31 -2.51 -1.85 4.93
N VAL A 32 -3.24 -1.15 5.79
CA VAL A 32 -4.32 -0.23 5.38
C VAL A 32 -3.70 1.12 5.05
N ILE A 33 -4.06 1.68 3.90
CA ILE A 33 -3.54 2.94 3.39
C ILE A 33 -4.64 4.01 3.46
N GLU A 34 -4.40 5.04 4.28
CA GLU A 34 -5.36 6.11 4.51
C GLU A 34 -4.76 7.48 4.22
N TRP A 35 -5.52 8.37 3.58
CA TRP A 35 -5.18 9.79 3.40
C TRP A 35 -6.48 10.60 3.29
N GLN A 36 -6.36 11.93 3.33
CA GLN A 36 -7.51 12.82 3.21
C GLN A 36 -7.91 13.00 1.75
N VAL A 37 -9.21 12.89 1.51
CA VAL A 37 -9.85 13.25 0.23
C VAL A 37 -11.00 14.22 0.50
N VAL A 38 -11.40 14.94 -0.54
CA VAL A 38 -12.59 15.79 -0.51
C VAL A 38 -13.81 14.92 -0.79
N GLY A 39 -14.75 14.92 0.15
CA GLY A 39 -16.01 14.18 0.02
C GLY A 39 -17.01 14.86 -0.92
N PRO A 40 -18.16 14.20 -1.20
CA PRO A 40 -19.20 14.75 -2.07
C PRO A 40 -19.79 16.08 -1.61
N ASP A 41 -19.76 16.33 -0.29
CA ASP A 41 -20.27 17.56 0.34
C ASP A 41 -19.17 18.62 0.54
N ASP A 42 -18.06 18.53 -0.20
CA ASP A 42 -16.85 19.37 -0.05
C ASP A 42 -16.19 19.30 1.35
N ALA A 43 -16.60 18.33 2.18
CA ALA A 43 -16.04 18.11 3.51
C ALA A 43 -14.84 17.15 3.47
N PRO A 44 -13.81 17.35 4.32
CA PRO A 44 -12.71 16.41 4.46
C PRO A 44 -13.21 15.04 4.92
N ARG A 45 -12.74 13.98 4.27
CA ARG A 45 -12.97 12.58 4.69
C ARG A 45 -11.78 11.70 4.36
N ARG A 46 -11.81 10.45 4.82
CA ARG A 46 -10.84 9.43 4.40
C ARG A 46 -11.19 8.88 3.02
N ASN A 47 -10.15 8.45 2.30
CA ASN A 47 -10.29 7.74 1.04
C ASN A 47 -11.10 6.44 1.20
N ALA A 48 -11.64 5.94 0.09
CA ALA A 48 -12.19 4.59 0.03
C ALA A 48 -11.18 3.56 0.59
N PRO A 49 -11.61 2.45 1.21
CA PRO A 49 -10.67 1.52 1.82
C PRO A 49 -9.66 0.97 0.80
N PHE A 50 -8.37 1.17 1.06
CA PHE A 50 -7.25 0.66 0.26
C PHE A 50 -6.35 -0.20 1.16
N VAL A 51 -6.09 -1.43 0.74
CA VAL A 51 -5.28 -2.39 1.51
C VAL A 51 -4.19 -2.95 0.61
N ILE A 52 -2.95 -2.96 1.12
CA ILE A 52 -1.84 -3.70 0.55
C ILE A 52 -1.66 -4.97 1.36
N VAL A 53 -1.68 -6.11 0.69
CA VAL A 53 -1.36 -7.41 1.28
C VAL A 53 0.00 -7.81 0.77
N ILE A 54 0.97 -8.00 1.66
CA ILE A 54 2.34 -8.29 1.26
C ILE A 54 2.83 -9.63 1.79
N ASP A 55 3.39 -10.44 0.91
CA ASP A 55 4.09 -11.65 1.31
C ASP A 55 5.35 -11.30 2.12
N THR A 56 5.48 -11.88 3.31
CA THR A 56 6.65 -11.70 4.17
C THR A 56 7.93 -12.20 3.52
N GLU A 57 7.86 -13.16 2.58
CA GLU A 57 9.02 -13.63 1.82
C GLU A 57 9.62 -12.52 0.93
N ALA A 58 8.79 -11.62 0.40
CA ALA A 58 9.26 -10.44 -0.33
C ALA A 58 10.10 -9.50 0.54
N ILE A 59 9.68 -9.32 1.80
CA ILE A 59 10.37 -8.47 2.78
C ILE A 59 11.70 -9.14 3.18
N ASP A 60 11.68 -10.44 3.47
CA ASP A 60 12.87 -11.22 3.81
C ASP A 60 13.91 -11.19 2.67
N ARG A 61 13.46 -11.34 1.42
CA ARG A 61 14.31 -11.23 0.23
C ARG A 61 14.92 -9.84 0.11
N TYR A 62 14.14 -8.78 0.31
CA TYR A 62 14.66 -7.41 0.29
C TYR A 62 15.75 -7.20 1.36
N GLU A 63 15.46 -7.55 2.62
CA GLU A 63 16.37 -7.30 3.73
C GLU A 63 17.67 -8.13 3.63
N SER A 64 17.60 -9.34 3.08
CA SER A 64 18.77 -10.20 2.86
C SER A 64 19.58 -9.87 1.61
N SER A 65 19.08 -8.97 0.76
CA SER A 65 19.67 -8.63 -0.54
C SER A 65 20.70 -7.50 -0.49
N ASN A 66 21.45 -7.36 -1.57
CA ASN A 66 22.35 -6.22 -1.77
C ASN A 66 21.59 -4.98 -2.30
N GLN A 67 22.24 -3.81 -2.26
CA GLN A 67 21.62 -2.54 -2.65
C GLN A 67 21.01 -2.53 -4.08
N PRO A 68 21.66 -3.07 -5.11
CA PRO A 68 21.06 -3.20 -6.44
C PRO A 68 19.74 -3.99 -6.45
N GLU A 69 19.70 -5.14 -5.78
CA GLU A 69 18.51 -5.98 -5.73
C GLU A 69 17.40 -5.35 -4.87
N GLN A 70 17.75 -4.71 -3.75
CA GLN A 70 16.81 -3.90 -2.97
C GLN A 70 16.16 -2.81 -3.81
N THR A 71 16.97 -2.11 -4.62
CA THR A 71 16.47 -1.06 -5.52
C THR A 71 15.53 -1.64 -6.57
N ARG A 72 15.87 -2.81 -7.14
CA ARG A 72 15.04 -3.52 -8.11
C ARG A 72 13.69 -3.92 -7.52
N ILE A 73 13.70 -4.52 -6.33
CA ILE A 73 12.48 -4.94 -5.61
C ILE A 73 11.60 -3.74 -5.29
N ALA A 74 12.17 -2.67 -4.73
CA ALA A 74 11.42 -1.45 -4.39
C ALA A 74 10.77 -0.81 -5.63
N SER A 75 11.52 -0.67 -6.73
CA SER A 75 10.96 -0.17 -8.00
C SER A 75 9.84 -1.08 -8.53
N ARG A 76 10.03 -2.40 -8.48
CA ARG A 76 9.03 -3.35 -8.95
C ARG A 76 7.72 -3.25 -8.15
N ILE A 77 7.81 -3.07 -6.85
CA ILE A 77 6.65 -2.91 -5.97
C ILE A 77 5.91 -1.62 -6.26
N ARG A 78 6.62 -0.51 -6.47
CA ARG A 78 6.02 0.75 -6.90
C ARG A 78 5.26 0.58 -8.22
N ASP A 79 5.89 -0.06 -9.21
CA ASP A 79 5.24 -0.34 -10.50
C ASP A 79 3.96 -1.17 -10.34
N ILE A 80 3.99 -2.20 -9.48
CA ILE A 80 2.82 -3.05 -9.21
C ILE A 80 1.69 -2.22 -8.59
N VAL A 81 1.98 -1.42 -7.56
CA VAL A 81 0.99 -0.61 -6.85
C VAL A 81 0.40 0.45 -7.78
N GLN A 82 1.22 1.15 -8.58
CA GLN A 82 0.73 2.11 -9.57
C GLN A 82 -0.13 1.44 -10.64
N HIS A 83 0.32 0.29 -11.17
CA HIS A 83 -0.37 -0.40 -12.25
C HIS A 83 -1.70 -1.00 -11.79
N ARG A 84 -1.69 -1.73 -10.66
CA ARG A 84 -2.91 -2.34 -10.09
C ARG A 84 -3.83 -1.26 -9.53
N GLY A 85 -3.29 -0.19 -8.97
CA GLY A 85 -4.03 0.94 -8.41
C GLY A 85 -4.68 1.88 -9.44
N VAL A 86 -4.46 1.70 -10.75
CA VAL A 86 -5.01 2.59 -11.79
C VAL A 86 -6.55 2.67 -11.80
N HIS A 87 -7.22 1.63 -11.28
CA HIS A 87 -8.68 1.55 -11.20
C HIS A 87 -9.24 1.96 -9.84
N TYR A 88 -8.39 2.29 -8.89
CA TYR A 88 -8.82 2.71 -7.58
C TYR A 88 -9.35 4.15 -7.60
N GLU A 89 -10.54 4.36 -7.03
CA GLU A 89 -11.17 5.66 -6.90
C GLU A 89 -11.12 6.11 -5.43
N PRO A 90 -10.23 7.06 -5.05
CA PRO A 90 -10.10 7.52 -3.67
C PRO A 90 -11.40 8.13 -3.12
N SER A 91 -12.19 8.78 -3.98
CA SER A 91 -13.49 9.36 -3.65
C SER A 91 -14.65 8.37 -3.76
N GLY A 92 -14.36 7.07 -3.88
CA GLY A 92 -15.35 5.99 -3.87
C GLY A 92 -16.10 5.86 -2.54
N PRO A 93 -17.14 5.00 -2.49
CA PRO A 93 -17.96 4.82 -1.29
C PRO A 93 -17.17 4.21 -0.13
N LEU A 94 -17.36 4.77 1.08
CA LEU A 94 -16.77 4.21 2.33
C LEU A 94 -17.54 2.98 2.83
N ASP A 95 -18.84 2.91 2.54
CA ASP A 95 -19.70 1.80 2.94
C ASP A 95 -19.53 0.57 2.04
N ALA A 96 -18.56 0.59 1.13
CA ALA A 96 -18.15 -0.59 0.38
C ALA A 96 -17.63 -1.63 1.38
N VAL A 97 -18.34 -2.76 1.48
CA VAL A 97 -17.95 -3.87 2.35
C VAL A 97 -16.61 -4.49 1.93
N GLU A 98 -16.21 -4.29 0.67
CA GLU A 98 -14.98 -4.82 0.10
C GLU A 98 -13.94 -3.72 -0.11
N PRO A 99 -12.75 -3.81 0.53
CA PRO A 99 -11.65 -2.91 0.28
C PRO A 99 -11.05 -3.12 -1.11
N PHE A 100 -10.42 -2.08 -1.66
CA PHE A 100 -9.55 -2.24 -2.82
C PHE A 100 -8.24 -2.88 -2.35
N VAL A 101 -7.98 -4.10 -2.79
CA VAL A 101 -6.81 -4.89 -2.35
C VAL A 101 -5.76 -4.96 -3.44
N VAL A 102 -4.52 -4.63 -3.09
CA VAL A 102 -3.34 -4.92 -3.89
C VAL A 102 -2.52 -5.98 -3.17
N GLU A 103 -2.56 -7.19 -3.69
CA GLU A 103 -1.69 -8.29 -3.23
C GLU A 103 -0.30 -8.13 -3.87
N ILE A 104 0.76 -8.44 -3.15
CA ILE A 104 2.15 -8.40 -3.62
C ILE A 104 2.84 -9.66 -3.11
N ASP A 105 3.12 -10.58 -4.02
CA ASP A 105 3.73 -11.87 -3.72
C ASP A 105 5.19 -11.92 -4.18
N GLU A 106 5.99 -12.84 -3.64
CA GLU A 106 7.39 -13.02 -4.07
C GLU A 106 7.51 -13.33 -5.57
N GLY A 107 6.53 -14.04 -6.13
CA GLY A 107 6.46 -14.35 -7.57
C GLY A 107 6.29 -13.12 -8.48
N ASP A 108 5.91 -11.96 -7.93
CA ASP A 108 5.83 -10.70 -8.66
C ASP A 108 7.21 -9.98 -8.80
N LEU A 109 8.23 -10.43 -8.03
CA LEU A 109 9.52 -9.74 -7.77
C LEU A 109 10.75 -10.35 -8.46
#